data_AF-A0A524G9A2-F1
#
_entry.id   AF-A0A524G9A2-F1
#
_cell.length_a   1.000
_cell.length_b   1.000
_cell.length_c   1.000
_cell.angle_alpha   90.00
_cell.angle_beta   90.00
_cell.angle_gamma   90.00
#
_symmetry.space_group_name_H-M   'P 1'
#
loop_
_entity.id
_entity.type
_entity.pdbx_description
1 polymer ?
#
loop_
_entity_poly.entity_id
_entity_poly.type
_entity_poly.pdbx_seq_one_letter_code
_entity_poly.pdbx_strand_id
1 'polypeptide(L)'
;MIFMCMNCGKTSADIDMVLQGQCSCGCTHFHLVSEDRSELPPALNNKETIRRDLHKWIDLNLDSMPPEHVGNIRVLFEIDNE
;
A
#
# COMPACT_ATOMS: atom_id res chain seq x y z
N MET A 1 -0.83 5.65 -12.58
CA MET A 1 -1.24 4.75 -13.69
C MET A 1 -1.57 5.60 -14.90
N ILE A 2 -1.05 5.27 -16.08
CA ILE A 2 -1.33 5.98 -17.33
C ILE A 2 -2.02 5.02 -18.29
N PHE A 3 -3.13 5.47 -18.83
CA PHE A 3 -3.97 4.73 -19.78
C PHE A 3 -3.93 5.43 -21.14
N MET A 4 -4.01 4.68 -22.23
CA MET A 4 -4.00 5.20 -23.58
C MET A 4 -5.28 4.78 -24.31
N CYS A 5 -5.95 5.74 -24.94
CA CYS A 5 -7.13 5.47 -25.75
C CYS A 5 -6.75 4.64 -26.98
N MET A 6 -7.44 3.51 -27.20
CA MET A 6 -7.14 2.63 -28.33
C MET A 6 -7.48 3.23 -29.71
N ASN A 7 -8.35 4.24 -29.77
CA ASN A 7 -8.77 4.84 -31.03
C ASN A 7 -7.92 6.06 -31.45
N CYS A 8 -7.57 6.95 -30.51
CA CYS A 8 -6.83 8.18 -30.83
C CYS A 8 -5.39 8.21 -30.32
N GLY A 9 -4.96 7.20 -29.55
CA GLY A 9 -3.60 7.13 -29.01
C GLY A 9 -3.27 8.17 -27.93
N LYS A 10 -4.23 9.02 -27.54
CA LYS A 10 -4.03 9.98 -26.44
C LYS A 10 -3.91 9.24 -25.11
N THR A 11 -2.93 9.64 -24.31
CA THR A 11 -2.73 9.14 -22.96
C THR A 11 -3.48 10.00 -21.94
N SER A 12 -3.98 9.37 -20.89
CA SER A 12 -4.65 10.00 -19.75
C SER A 12 -4.24 9.29 -18.47
N ALA A 13 -4.01 10.05 -17.40
CA ALA A 13 -3.83 9.54 -16.04
C ALA A 13 -5.11 9.70 -15.20
N ASP A 14 -6.17 10.27 -15.78
CA ASP A 14 -7.46 10.47 -15.12
C ASP A 14 -8.26 9.16 -15.12
N ILE A 15 -8.41 8.58 -13.93
CA ILE A 15 -9.11 7.31 -13.71
C ILE A 15 -10.61 7.45 -13.96
N ASP A 16 -11.21 8.60 -13.63
CA ASP A 16 -12.65 8.81 -13.82
C ASP A 16 -12.98 8.84 -15.31
N MET A 17 -12.15 9.49 -16.12
CA MET A 17 -12.27 9.52 -17.58
C MET A 17 -12.16 8.13 -18.20
N VAL A 18 -11.29 7.27 -17.68
CA VAL A 18 -11.08 5.89 -18.13
C VAL A 18 -12.27 5.01 -17.75
N LEU A 19 -12.75 5.10 -16.50
CA LEU A 19 -13.87 4.30 -16.00
C LEU A 19 -15.21 4.70 -16.65
N GLN A 20 -15.40 5.99 -16.92
CA GLN A 20 -16.59 6.51 -17.59
C GLN A 20 -16.52 6.34 -19.11
N GLY A 21 -15.38 5.95 -19.67
CA GLY A 21 -15.22 5.71 -21.11
C GLY A 21 -15.31 6.97 -21.97
N GLN A 22 -15.00 8.15 -21.42
CA GLN A 22 -15.22 9.43 -22.09
C GLN A 22 -13.95 9.98 -22.72
N CYS A 23 -13.34 9.23 -23.64
CA CYS A 23 -12.31 9.85 -24.48
C CYS A 23 -12.92 10.95 -25.36
N SER A 24 -12.19 12.04 -25.61
CA SER A 24 -12.63 13.13 -26.49
C SER A 24 -12.97 12.67 -27.92
N CYS A 25 -12.51 11.48 -28.32
CA CYS A 25 -12.82 10.85 -29.61
C CYS A 25 -14.02 9.89 -29.59
N GLY A 26 -14.76 9.79 -28.47
CA GLY A 26 -15.91 8.90 -28.31
C GLY A 26 -15.57 7.43 -28.03
N CYS A 27 -14.29 7.11 -27.84
CA CYS A 27 -13.84 5.76 -27.51
C CYS A 27 -13.94 5.49 -26.02
N THR A 28 -14.57 4.37 -25.67
CA THR A 28 -14.73 3.87 -24.30
C THR A 28 -13.63 2.90 -23.88
N HIS A 29 -12.71 2.58 -24.79
CA HIS A 29 -11.68 1.58 -24.57
C HIS A 29 -10.29 2.20 -24.42
N PHE A 30 -9.70 1.94 -23.26
CA PHE A 30 -8.35 2.37 -22.90
C PHE A 30 -7.49 1.15 -22.56
N HIS A 31 -6.20 1.21 -22.88
CA HIS A 31 -5.22 0.21 -22.46
C HIS A 31 -4.21 0.83 -21.50
N LEU A 32 -3.84 0.11 -20.44
CA LEU A 32 -2.83 0.55 -19.49
C LEU A 32 -1.46 0.52 -20.18
N VAL A 33 -0.81 1.69 -20.26
CA VAL A 33 0.51 1.83 -20.92
C VAL A 33 1.65 1.98 -19.93
N SER A 34 1.37 2.50 -18.74
CA SER A 34 2.31 2.42 -17.64
C SER A 34 1.57 2.31 -16.32
N GLU A 35 1.74 1.18 -15.67
CA GLU A 35 1.57 1.11 -14.23
C GLU A 35 2.88 1.61 -13.63
N ASP A 36 2.84 2.74 -12.94
CA ASP A 36 4.00 3.17 -12.19
C ASP A 36 4.17 2.21 -11.00
N ARG A 37 4.85 1.10 -11.26
CA ARG A 37 5.27 0.09 -10.26
C ARG A 37 6.63 0.46 -9.67
N SER A 38 7.17 1.63 -9.99
CA SER A 38 8.59 1.90 -9.82
C SER A 38 8.98 2.28 -8.38
N GLU A 39 8.02 2.57 -7.52
CA GLU A 39 8.30 2.80 -6.11
C GLU A 39 7.80 1.59 -5.31
N LEU A 40 8.70 0.63 -5.09
CA LEU A 40 8.63 -0.15 -3.86
C LEU A 40 8.42 0.84 -2.73
N PRO A 41 7.44 0.63 -1.83
CA PRO A 41 7.20 1.56 -0.74
C PRO A 41 8.53 1.83 -0.04
N PRO A 42 8.83 3.10 0.29
CA PRO A 42 10.09 3.45 0.88
C PRO A 42 10.34 2.58 2.10
N ALA A 43 11.62 2.24 2.33
CA ALA A 43 12.00 1.52 3.54
C ALA A 43 11.38 2.23 4.76
N LEU A 44 10.74 1.47 5.62
CA LEU A 44 10.11 2.00 6.83
C LEU A 44 11.16 2.73 7.65
N ASN A 45 10.84 3.94 8.09
CA ASN A 45 11.71 4.64 9.03
C ASN A 45 11.71 3.90 10.39
N ASN A 46 12.68 4.21 11.25
CA ASN A 46 12.85 3.55 12.55
C ASN A 46 11.56 3.52 13.39
N LYS A 47 10.78 4.61 13.38
CA LYS A 47 9.50 4.73 14.09
C LYS A 47 8.45 3.76 13.52
N GLU A 48 8.37 3.63 12.20
CA GLU A 48 7.46 2.72 11.54
C GLU A 48 7.85 1.25 11.74
N THR A 49 9.15 0.96 11.76
CA THR A 49 9.68 -0.38 12.06
C THR A 49 9.30 -0.80 13.48
N ILE A 50 9.56 0.03 14.51
CA ILE A 50 9.11 -0.26 15.88
C ILE A 50 7.60 -0.49 15.93
N ARG A 51 6.81 0.37 15.27
CA ARG A 51 5.35 0.23 15.28
C ARG A 51 4.92 -1.10 14.69
N ARG A 52 5.44 -1.47 13.52
CA ARG A 52 5.16 -2.75 12.86
C ARG A 52 5.53 -3.93 13.76
N ASP A 53 6.71 -3.88 14.36
CA ASP A 53 7.23 -4.97 15.19
C ASP A 53 6.44 -5.11 16.50
N LEU A 54 5.98 -4.00 17.07
CA LEU A 54 5.07 -3.99 18.21
C LEU A 54 3.72 -4.65 17.86
N HIS A 55 3.09 -4.26 16.75
CA HIS A 55 1.83 -4.88 16.32
C HIS A 55 2.00 -6.38 16.13
N LYS A 56 3.04 -6.80 15.42
CA LYS A 56 3.33 -8.22 15.21
C LYS A 56 3.55 -8.96 16.54
N TRP A 57 4.23 -8.33 17.51
CA TRP A 57 4.43 -8.93 18.81
C TRP A 57 3.10 -9.08 19.58
N ILE A 58 2.23 -8.07 19.55
CA ILE A 58 0.89 -8.12 20.16
C ILE A 58 0.07 -9.26 19.57
N ASP A 59 -0.03 -9.32 18.24
CA ASP A 59 -0.84 -10.32 17.53
C ASP A 59 -0.41 -11.75 17.89
N LEU A 60 0.91 -11.98 17.98
CA LEU A 60 1.46 -13.32 18.21
C LEU A 60 1.48 -13.73 19.68
N ASN A 61 1.48 -12.78 20.62
CA ASN A 61 1.69 -13.09 22.04
C ASN A 61 0.52 -12.69 22.93
N LEU A 62 -0.08 -11.52 22.74
CA LEU A 62 -1.19 -11.08 23.59
C LEU A 62 -2.53 -11.58 23.06
N ASP A 63 -2.80 -11.35 21.77
CA ASP A 63 -4.10 -11.69 21.18
C ASP A 63 -4.29 -13.21 21.02
N SER A 64 -3.19 -13.96 21.01
CA SER A 64 -3.21 -15.43 20.98
C SER A 64 -3.42 -16.07 22.36
N MET A 65 -3.35 -15.31 23.45
CA MET A 65 -3.46 -15.81 24.82
C MET A 65 -4.85 -15.53 25.42
N PRO A 66 -5.46 -16.52 26.11
CA PRO A 66 -6.64 -16.28 26.93
C PRO A 66 -6.33 -15.27 28.06
N PRO A 67 -7.24 -14.34 28.40
CA PRO A 67 -7.00 -13.26 29.36
C PRO A 67 -6.48 -13.72 30.73
N GLU A 68 -6.91 -14.90 31.19
CA GLU A 68 -6.51 -15.51 32.45
C GLU A 68 -5.03 -15.90 32.53
N HIS A 69 -4.33 -15.99 31.39
CA HIS A 69 -2.90 -16.28 31.31
C HIS A 69 -2.03 -15.03 31.20
N VAL A 70 -2.64 -13.85 31.04
CA VAL A 70 -1.93 -12.57 30.91
C VAL A 70 -1.64 -12.02 32.31
N GLY A 71 -0.43 -12.29 32.80
CA GLY A 71 0.10 -11.69 34.04
C GLY A 71 0.78 -10.34 33.80
N ASN A 72 1.84 -10.06 34.57
CA ASN A 72 2.68 -8.89 34.32
C ASN A 72 3.61 -9.13 33.13
N ILE A 73 3.42 -8.37 32.05
CA ILE A 73 4.26 -8.45 30.85
C ILE A 73 5.00 -7.13 30.63
N ARG A 74 6.32 -7.22 30.41
CA ARG A 74 7.17 -6.09 30.01
C ARG A 74 7.87 -6.44 28.71
N VAL A 75 7.74 -5.56 27.72
CA VAL A 75 8.39 -5.69 26.42
C VAL A 75 9.27 -4.47 26.19
N LEU A 76 10.49 -4.69 25.74
CA LEU A 76 11.45 -3.66 25.40
C LEU A 76 11.77 -3.77 23.91
N PHE A 77 11.61 -2.68 23.17
CA PHE A 77 11.99 -2.59 21.77
C PHE A 77 13.19 -1.66 21.68
N GLU A 78 14.29 -2.17 21.16
CA GLU A 78 15.53 -1.43 20.96
C GLU A 78 15.85 -1.41 19.47
N ILE A 79 16.32 -0.26 18.98
CA ILE A 79 16.89 -0.12 17.64
C ILE A 79 18.36 0.24 17.84
N ASP A 80 19.24 -0.54 17.24
CA ASP A 80 20.65 -0.19 17.14
C ASP A 80 20.81 1.02 16.20
N ASN A 81 21.38 2.11 16.72
CA ASN A 81 21.81 3.23 15.89
C ASN A 81 23.22 2.90 15.38
N GLU A 82 23.34 2.49 14.12
CA GLU A 82 24.61 2.52 13.38
C GLU A 82 25.00 3.96 12.99
#